data_AF-A0A7V3DVL9-F1
#
_entry.id   AF-A0A7V3DVL9-F1
#
_cell.length_a   1.000
_cell.length_b   1.000
_cell.length_c   1.000
_cell.angle_alpha   90.00
_cell.angle_beta   90.00
_cell.angle_gamma   90.00
#
_symmetry.space_group_name_H-M   'P 1'
#
loop_
_entity.id
_entity.type
_entity.pdbx_description
1 polymer ?
#
loop_
_entity_poly.entity_id
_entity_poly.type
_entity_poly.pdbx_seq_one_letter_code
_entity_poly.pdbx_strand_id
1 'polypeptide(L)'
;MVIRQIVKARIMAFSSFAPALSCAWRERRQARPPLPISSELSRRRGRRSKRFRRRKSRPAGETCWPDSINSNGAKGRQKRFSSILQNFCPLRARWSYRREALWSAKARLRQGRLGRADKSGGEAQASIKEMRCVWLVAPLGLDSPRRLWGLCAPLQSSRKGAFAMLGCNIGEIFKVAVAGGSYQEGLITHIQGVPPDMAIAEEEIYRELLLRKPGQGELSSPRREGDIPILYAGVNAADTMPGFQNKGLTNGTPLVILIPNLDRHFEHIDQYQRTNRTPRPGHASLASFIKYGSSDDAIGAGIFSGRYTSTICAAGAVAKKILAMHGIEVIGYVKEAAGVRMPEMPLDQIKPKVAAYRKVRAAHDPIYNNVFANGRLRPDMRLFEKMAVLAEVEKEIPDMPKPKFNEEAIRKEYGIHPKLNCPHLETADAMYKEIIRITEEGDSTGGQVEIVATGVPAGLGEPVFRKLDGEIGRMMSIAAVRAVEVGIGVGAKDVTGAQCNDQIRSKDGKIYYESNNAGGLAGGITTGQDIVCRLTVKPTPTIAKPQRTIDKVTKENADLAAVTRRDPTIVPRVWPVGEAFLAILLVDHLMAHFAYRGLWGKLADTTKA
;
A
#
# COMPACT_ATOMS: atom_id res chain seq x y z
N MET A 1 6.65 -80.75 -0.23
CA MET A 1 7.92 -81.00 0.49
C MET A 1 8.39 -79.64 1.02
N VAL A 2 8.33 -79.31 2.31
CA VAL A 2 8.80 -80.01 3.53
C VAL A 2 10.32 -79.95 3.68
N ILE A 3 10.78 -78.97 4.46
CA ILE A 3 11.92 -79.14 5.38
C ILE A 3 11.38 -78.83 6.80
N ARG A 4 11.48 -79.85 7.66
CA ARG A 4 11.55 -79.89 9.14
C ARG A 4 11.12 -78.62 9.92
N GLN A 5 10.23 -78.59 10.92
CA GLN A 5 9.67 -79.53 11.92
C GLN A 5 9.83 -78.89 13.32
N ILE A 6 8.74 -78.84 14.12
CA ILE A 6 8.68 -79.22 15.56
C ILE A 6 9.46 -78.36 16.60
N VAL A 7 8.93 -77.99 17.79
CA VAL A 7 7.55 -77.86 18.34
C VAL A 7 7.61 -77.08 19.68
N LYS A 8 6.58 -76.27 19.97
CA LYS A 8 5.96 -75.90 21.28
C LYS A 8 5.19 -74.58 21.06
N ALA A 9 3.85 -74.49 21.10
CA ALA A 9 2.85 -74.94 22.09
C ALA A 9 2.99 -74.20 23.44
N ARG A 10 1.91 -73.75 24.11
CA ARG A 10 0.50 -74.19 24.07
C ARG A 10 -0.44 -73.14 24.73
N ILE A 11 -1.77 -73.34 24.64
CA ILE A 11 -2.87 -72.77 25.49
C ILE A 11 -3.24 -71.29 25.15
N MET A 12 -4.46 -70.89 24.71
CA MET A 12 -5.86 -71.06 25.21
C MET A 12 -6.16 -70.28 26.52
N ALA A 13 -7.35 -69.74 26.82
CA ALA A 13 -8.54 -69.32 26.06
C ALA A 13 -9.47 -68.52 27.03
N PHE A 14 -10.72 -68.26 26.62
CA PHE A 14 -11.90 -67.88 27.45
C PHE A 14 -12.08 -66.44 27.99
N SER A 15 -13.07 -65.78 27.36
CA SER A 15 -14.23 -65.07 27.95
C SER A 15 -14.10 -64.02 29.06
N SER A 16 -14.65 -62.84 28.75
CA SER A 16 -15.75 -62.19 29.46
C SER A 16 -15.98 -62.52 30.94
N PHE A 17 -15.90 -61.51 31.82
CA PHE A 17 -16.99 -61.12 32.74
C PHE A 17 -16.68 -59.77 33.39
N ALA A 18 -17.72 -59.01 33.75
CA ALA A 18 -17.64 -57.91 34.71
C ALA A 18 -18.64 -58.20 35.84
N PRO A 19 -18.32 -57.84 37.09
CA PRO A 19 -19.18 -56.88 37.76
C PRO A 19 -18.40 -55.83 38.57
N ALA A 20 -19.12 -54.83 39.08
CA ALA A 20 -18.57 -53.68 39.80
C ALA A 20 -18.75 -53.80 41.33
N LEU A 21 -17.97 -53.03 42.09
CA LEU A 21 -18.37 -52.51 43.39
C LEU A 21 -17.76 -51.11 43.66
N SER A 22 -18.57 -50.29 44.33
CA SER A 22 -18.36 -48.95 44.90
C SER A 22 -17.04 -48.75 45.69
N CYS A 23 -16.51 -47.55 45.95
CA CYS A 23 -17.03 -46.16 45.85
C CYS A 23 -15.83 -45.16 45.70
N ALA A 24 -15.90 -43.81 45.78
CA ALA A 24 -16.94 -42.84 46.12
C ALA A 24 -16.63 -41.43 45.53
N TRP A 25 -17.58 -40.48 45.65
CA TRP A 25 -17.49 -38.99 45.61
C TRP A 25 -16.60 -38.30 44.53
N ARG A 26 -17.11 -37.45 43.61
CA ARG A 26 -17.86 -36.16 43.75
C ARG A 26 -17.02 -35.07 44.47
N GLU A 27 -16.94 -33.80 44.06
CA GLU A 27 -17.58 -32.99 42.98
C GLU A 27 -16.86 -31.60 42.85
N ARG A 28 -17.17 -30.57 42.04
CA ARG A 28 -18.18 -30.21 41.00
C ARG A 28 -17.67 -29.00 40.19
N ARG A 29 -17.79 -28.96 38.84
CA ARG A 29 -18.20 -27.76 38.04
C ARG A 29 -18.34 -28.04 36.52
N GLN A 30 -19.34 -27.42 35.91
CA GLN A 30 -19.73 -27.59 34.49
C GLN A 30 -19.54 -26.28 33.69
N ALA A 31 -19.65 -26.37 32.36
CA ALA A 31 -19.70 -25.23 31.45
C ALA A 31 -20.97 -24.36 31.64
N ARG A 32 -20.97 -23.14 31.06
CA ARG A 32 -22.13 -22.24 31.01
C ARG A 32 -22.75 -22.19 29.60
N PRO A 33 -24.09 -22.20 29.46
CA PRO A 33 -24.78 -21.91 28.20
C PRO A 33 -24.91 -20.38 27.94
N PRO A 34 -25.30 -19.95 26.72
CA PRO A 34 -25.51 -18.55 26.37
C PRO A 34 -26.80 -17.95 26.98
N LEU A 35 -26.89 -16.61 26.96
CA LEU A 35 -28.02 -15.84 27.48
C LEU A 35 -29.18 -15.74 26.47
N PRO A 36 -30.45 -15.72 26.92
CA PRO A 36 -31.62 -15.62 26.05
C PRO A 36 -31.99 -14.18 25.67
N ILE A 37 -32.69 -14.04 24.55
CA ILE A 37 -33.40 -12.83 24.10
C ILE A 37 -34.81 -12.84 24.72
N SER A 38 -35.34 -11.68 25.11
CA SER A 38 -36.74 -11.54 25.58
C SER A 38 -37.38 -10.26 25.04
N SER A 39 -38.65 -10.34 24.65
CA SER A 39 -39.41 -9.28 23.97
C SER A 39 -40.53 -8.66 24.83
N GLU A 40 -40.85 -7.40 24.52
CA GLU A 40 -42.17 -6.75 24.64
C GLU A 40 -42.78 -6.24 25.98
N LEU A 41 -43.76 -5.34 25.80
CA LEU A 41 -44.91 -4.98 26.66
C LEU A 41 -44.79 -4.02 27.87
N SER A 42 -44.46 -2.76 27.55
CA SER A 42 -45.34 -1.57 27.71
C SER A 42 -45.86 -1.04 29.09
N ARG A 43 -45.92 0.30 29.17
CA ARG A 43 -46.92 1.14 29.89
C ARG A 43 -47.17 0.93 31.41
N ARG A 44 -46.71 1.88 32.25
CA ARG A 44 -47.61 2.84 32.97
C ARG A 44 -46.87 4.00 33.67
N ARG A 45 -47.66 5.00 34.10
CA ARG A 45 -47.28 6.35 34.59
C ARG A 45 -46.79 6.35 36.05
N GLY A 46 -45.97 7.33 36.45
CA GLY A 46 -45.72 7.61 37.88
C GLY A 46 -44.80 8.81 38.19
N ARG A 47 -45.36 10.02 38.38
CA ARG A 47 -44.65 11.15 39.02
C ARG A 47 -44.74 11.01 40.55
N ARG A 48 -43.62 11.13 41.28
CA ARG A 48 -43.44 12.16 42.35
C ARG A 48 -42.05 12.11 43.00
N SER A 49 -41.64 13.25 43.52
CA SER A 49 -40.42 13.45 44.31
C SER A 49 -40.66 13.25 45.81
N LYS A 50 -39.59 13.02 46.57
CA LYS A 50 -39.46 13.46 47.97
C LYS A 50 -37.99 13.62 48.37
N ARG A 51 -37.67 14.73 49.03
CA ARG A 51 -36.38 14.94 49.72
C ARG A 51 -36.40 14.19 51.05
N PHE A 52 -35.24 13.71 51.51
CA PHE A 52 -34.94 13.58 52.94
C PHE A 52 -33.53 14.11 53.22
N ARG A 53 -33.26 14.60 54.44
CA ARG A 53 -32.04 15.36 54.77
C ARG A 53 -31.70 15.25 56.26
N ARG A 54 -30.40 15.17 56.60
CA ARG A 54 -29.79 15.20 57.96
C ARG A 54 -29.99 13.89 58.78
N ARG A 55 -29.13 13.53 59.75
CA ARG A 55 -28.10 14.33 60.48
C ARG A 55 -26.98 13.48 61.15
N LYS A 56 -25.72 13.97 61.12
CA LYS A 56 -24.55 13.64 62.01
C LYS A 56 -24.00 12.19 61.97
N SER A 57 -22.76 11.88 62.40
CA SER A 57 -21.75 12.62 63.19
C SER A 57 -20.29 12.54 62.65
N ARG A 58 -19.33 13.21 63.33
CA ARG A 58 -17.85 13.15 63.20
C ARG A 58 -17.25 12.50 64.49
N PRO A 59 -16.01 11.96 64.49
CA PRO A 59 -14.74 12.72 64.65
C PRO A 59 -13.96 12.88 63.32
N ALA A 60 -12.88 13.66 63.10
CA ALA A 60 -11.80 14.27 63.91
C ALA A 60 -10.74 13.29 64.45
N GLY A 61 -9.47 13.31 64.03
CA GLY A 61 -8.80 14.05 62.95
C GLY A 61 -7.30 14.22 63.24
N GLU A 62 -6.44 14.35 62.22
CA GLU A 62 -5.05 14.83 62.37
C GLU A 62 -4.44 15.23 61.01
N THR A 63 -3.43 16.10 61.02
CA THR A 63 -2.79 16.68 59.82
C THR A 63 -1.33 17.04 60.10
N CYS A 64 -0.41 16.72 59.19
CA CYS A 64 0.86 17.44 59.08
C CYS A 64 1.44 17.34 57.65
N TRP A 65 1.71 18.51 57.05
CA TRP A 65 2.75 18.68 56.04
C TRP A 65 4.07 19.02 56.74
N PRO A 66 5.23 18.83 56.08
CA PRO A 66 6.43 19.63 56.33
C PRO A 66 6.73 20.52 55.11
N ASP A 67 6.93 21.81 55.33
CA ASP A 67 7.24 22.78 54.29
C ASP A 67 8.62 23.42 54.49
N SER A 68 9.42 23.44 53.43
CA SER A 68 10.44 24.46 53.11
C SER A 68 11.79 24.54 53.88
N ILE A 69 12.70 25.30 53.25
CA ILE A 69 13.99 25.87 53.73
C ILE A 69 15.14 24.89 54.02
N ASN A 70 16.07 24.79 53.05
CA ASN A 70 17.32 25.54 53.20
C ASN A 70 17.95 25.90 51.83
N SER A 71 18.80 26.93 51.78
CA SER A 71 19.39 27.45 50.55
C SER A 71 20.87 27.84 50.72
N ASN A 72 21.57 27.99 49.57
CA ASN A 72 23.00 28.32 49.39
C ASN A 72 23.98 27.12 49.33
N GLY A 73 24.95 27.20 48.40
CA GLY A 73 25.98 26.16 48.18
C GLY A 73 26.45 26.09 46.72
N ALA A 74 27.25 27.05 46.27
CA ALA A 74 27.63 27.17 44.85
C ALA A 74 28.94 26.43 44.47
N LYS A 75 29.16 26.27 43.14
CA LYS A 75 30.45 25.98 42.47
C LYS A 75 31.06 24.57 42.59
N GLY A 76 30.47 23.63 41.84
CA GLY A 76 31.13 22.97 40.70
C GLY A 76 32.25 21.91 40.90
N ARG A 77 32.34 20.99 39.93
CA ARG A 77 33.58 20.34 39.48
C ARG A 77 33.46 19.78 38.06
N GLN A 78 34.18 20.38 37.13
CA GLN A 78 34.43 19.84 35.79
C GLN A 78 35.79 19.09 35.83
N LYS A 79 35.97 18.11 34.93
CA LYS A 79 37.20 17.29 34.75
C LYS A 79 37.51 16.28 35.90
N ARG A 80 37.38 14.99 35.59
CA ARG A 80 38.51 14.04 35.37
C ARG A 80 38.00 12.59 35.44
N PHE A 81 38.01 11.89 34.31
CA PHE A 81 38.26 10.44 34.27
C PHE A 81 38.92 10.12 32.93
N SER A 82 40.23 9.90 32.95
CA SER A 82 41.05 9.69 31.75
C SER A 82 42.31 8.90 32.09
N SER A 83 42.15 7.60 32.34
CA SER A 83 43.25 6.63 32.38
C SER A 83 42.70 5.21 32.53
N ILE A 84 42.90 4.40 31.49
CA ILE A 84 43.39 3.00 31.50
C ILE A 84 43.26 2.52 30.05
N LEU A 85 44.40 2.48 29.35
CA LEU A 85 44.57 1.91 28.01
C LEU A 85 46.00 1.40 27.92
N GLN A 86 46.16 0.07 27.87
CA GLN A 86 47.39 -0.57 27.40
C GLN A 86 47.10 -2.04 27.07
N ASN A 87 47.71 -2.51 25.98
CA ASN A 87 47.80 -3.91 25.52
C ASN A 87 46.43 -4.55 25.16
N PHE A 88 46.11 -4.84 23.90
CA PHE A 88 46.93 -5.53 22.90
C PHE A 88 46.97 -4.88 21.49
N CYS A 89 47.83 -5.41 20.62
CA CYS A 89 48.19 -4.89 19.29
C CYS A 89 47.40 -5.52 18.11
N PRO A 90 47.54 -5.04 16.85
CA PRO A 90 46.40 -4.95 15.93
C PRO A 90 46.54 -5.72 14.60
N LEU A 91 45.43 -5.77 13.85
CA LEU A 91 45.42 -5.94 12.40
C LEU A 91 44.70 -4.76 11.72
N ARG A 92 45.45 -3.97 10.94
CA ARG A 92 44.93 -2.92 10.04
C ARG A 92 45.48 -3.14 8.64
N ALA A 93 44.66 -3.63 7.72
CA ALA A 93 45.00 -3.62 6.30
C ALA A 93 45.01 -2.18 5.78
N ARG A 94 46.12 -1.76 5.17
CA ARG A 94 46.20 -0.50 4.42
C ARG A 94 45.82 -0.75 2.96
N TRP A 95 44.97 0.09 2.39
CA TRP A 95 44.94 0.35 0.95
C TRP A 95 45.29 1.82 0.72
N SER A 96 46.47 2.06 0.14
CA SER A 96 47.00 3.40 -0.11
C SER A 96 46.83 3.77 -1.58
N TYR A 97 46.20 4.91 -1.85
CA TYR A 97 46.24 5.56 -3.16
C TYR A 97 47.70 5.78 -3.61
N ARG A 98 47.99 5.48 -4.88
CA ARG A 98 49.07 6.13 -5.63
C ARG A 98 48.50 6.73 -6.91
N ARG A 99 48.92 7.96 -7.20
CA ARG A 99 48.90 8.56 -8.54
C ARG A 99 50.34 8.67 -9.04
N GLU A 100 50.49 9.16 -10.26
CA GLU A 100 51.75 9.62 -10.87
C GLU A 100 52.72 8.50 -11.30
N ALA A 101 52.68 8.18 -12.58
CA ALA A 101 53.78 8.54 -13.48
C ALA A 101 53.24 8.82 -14.90
N LEU A 102 53.80 9.82 -15.57
CA LEU A 102 53.62 10.11 -17.00
C LEU A 102 55.01 10.05 -17.64
N TRP A 103 55.16 9.37 -18.79
CA TRP A 103 55.73 9.99 -20.00
C TRP A 103 55.75 9.07 -21.24
N SER A 104 55.56 9.72 -22.39
CA SER A 104 56.10 9.41 -23.74
C SER A 104 56.10 7.99 -24.32
N ALA A 105 55.24 7.79 -25.32
CA ALA A 105 55.70 7.57 -26.70
C ALA A 105 54.71 8.19 -27.70
N LYS A 106 55.16 8.57 -28.91
CA LYS A 106 54.35 9.27 -29.92
C LYS A 106 54.65 8.76 -31.34
N ALA A 107 53.64 8.84 -32.21
CA ALA A 107 53.70 8.77 -33.69
C ALA A 107 53.77 7.39 -34.38
N ARG A 108 53.42 7.45 -35.69
CA ARG A 108 53.24 6.36 -36.69
C ARG A 108 51.95 5.53 -36.50
N LEU A 109 51.10 5.30 -37.51
CA LEU A 109 51.12 5.68 -38.94
C LEU A 109 49.84 6.40 -39.41
N ARG A 110 49.98 7.15 -40.51
CA ARG A 110 48.93 7.59 -41.44
C ARG A 110 49.22 6.92 -42.80
N GLN A 111 48.24 6.95 -43.72
CA GLN A 111 48.15 6.23 -45.02
C GLN A 111 47.54 4.82 -44.88
N GLY A 112 46.48 4.44 -45.64
CA GLY A 112 45.54 5.26 -46.42
C GLY A 112 44.98 4.55 -47.66
N ARG A 113 43.80 4.98 -48.14
CA ARG A 113 43.39 4.82 -49.56
C ARG A 113 42.27 5.80 -49.94
N LEU A 114 42.16 6.08 -51.22
CA LEU A 114 41.22 7.02 -51.86
C LEU A 114 40.42 6.30 -52.96
N GLY A 115 39.18 6.74 -53.17
CA GLY A 115 38.28 6.40 -54.27
C GLY A 115 36.91 7.03 -53.92
N ARG A 116 36.45 8.10 -54.57
CA ARG A 116 35.97 8.25 -55.96
C ARG A 116 34.74 7.37 -56.29
N ALA A 117 33.72 7.84 -57.01
CA ALA A 117 33.23 9.21 -57.26
C ALA A 117 31.91 9.12 -58.07
N ASP A 118 30.91 9.94 -57.75
CA ASP A 118 30.01 10.71 -58.66
C ASP A 118 28.89 11.38 -57.82
N LYS A 119 28.30 12.56 -58.09
CA LYS A 119 28.16 13.50 -59.24
C LYS A 119 26.84 13.47 -60.04
N SER A 120 25.79 14.06 -59.45
CA SER A 120 24.79 14.90 -60.15
C SER A 120 23.87 15.57 -59.12
N GLY A 121 23.49 16.85 -59.19
CA GLY A 121 23.94 17.94 -60.06
C GLY A 121 22.91 19.09 -60.09
N GLY A 122 23.35 20.34 -59.88
CA GLY A 122 22.50 21.56 -59.97
C GLY A 122 21.50 21.76 -58.82
N GLU A 123 21.01 22.97 -58.53
CA GLU A 123 21.48 24.33 -58.86
C GLU A 123 21.27 25.24 -57.64
N ALA A 124 21.82 26.46 -57.67
CA ALA A 124 21.81 27.39 -56.54
C ALA A 124 21.07 28.69 -56.84
N GLN A 125 20.45 29.29 -55.82
CA GLN A 125 20.35 30.74 -55.70
C GLN A 125 20.23 31.16 -54.23
N ALA A 126 20.73 32.35 -53.91
CA ALA A 126 20.75 32.90 -52.57
C ALA A 126 20.63 34.42 -52.60
N SER A 127 19.92 35.02 -51.63
CA SER A 127 20.38 36.24 -50.94
C SER A 127 19.45 36.70 -49.80
N ILE A 128 20.00 36.70 -48.59
CA ILE A 128 20.12 37.87 -47.70
C ILE A 128 18.99 38.93 -47.75
N LYS A 129 18.28 39.09 -46.62
CA LYS A 129 18.26 40.38 -45.90
C LYS A 129 17.81 40.24 -44.44
N GLU A 130 18.65 40.73 -43.52
CA GLU A 130 18.25 41.02 -42.15
C GLU A 130 17.58 42.40 -42.08
N MET A 131 16.73 42.62 -41.06
CA MET A 131 16.42 43.95 -40.55
C MET A 131 16.49 43.94 -39.02
N ARG A 132 17.45 44.69 -38.47
CA ARG A 132 17.50 45.08 -37.06
C ARG A 132 17.18 46.56 -36.96
N CYS A 133 16.22 46.94 -36.13
CA CYS A 133 16.03 48.35 -35.77
C CYS A 133 17.13 48.82 -34.81
N VAL A 134 17.55 50.07 -34.98
CA VAL A 134 18.59 50.73 -34.18
C VAL A 134 17.92 51.69 -33.20
N TRP A 135 18.46 51.77 -31.98
CA TRP A 135 18.53 53.00 -31.20
C TRP A 135 19.95 53.13 -30.61
N LEU A 136 20.39 54.37 -30.39
CA LEU A 136 21.79 54.77 -30.18
C LEU A 136 21.84 55.85 -29.07
N VAL A 137 23.01 56.48 -28.88
CA VAL A 137 23.33 57.53 -27.86
C VAL A 137 23.57 56.97 -26.44
N ALA A 138 24.66 57.26 -25.72
CA ALA A 138 25.98 57.83 -26.07
C ALA A 138 27.01 57.45 -24.96
N PRO A 139 28.33 57.57 -25.18
CA PRO A 139 29.34 57.00 -24.27
C PRO A 139 29.94 58.01 -23.27
N LEU A 140 30.45 57.48 -22.16
CA LEU A 140 31.62 58.00 -21.45
C LEU A 140 32.59 56.85 -21.24
N GLY A 141 33.86 57.06 -21.56
CA GLY A 141 34.93 56.11 -21.25
C GLY A 141 36.07 56.82 -20.55
N LEU A 142 36.95 56.05 -19.90
CA LEU A 142 38.37 56.38 -19.67
C LEU A 142 39.12 55.09 -19.28
N ASP A 143 40.36 55.02 -19.74
CA ASP A 143 41.51 54.26 -19.19
C ASP A 143 41.40 52.75 -18.89
N SER A 144 41.86 51.98 -19.87
CA SER A 144 42.77 50.84 -19.63
C SER A 144 44.17 51.36 -19.18
N PRO A 145 45.16 50.52 -18.77
CA PRO A 145 45.19 49.06 -18.78
C PRO A 145 45.82 48.37 -17.54
N ARG A 146 45.60 47.05 -17.39
CA ARG A 146 46.69 46.03 -17.40
C ARG A 146 46.18 44.59 -17.19
N ARG A 147 46.62 43.71 -18.11
CA ARG A 147 47.03 42.31 -17.92
C ARG A 147 46.38 41.48 -16.81
N LEU A 148 45.52 40.53 -17.21
CA LEU A 148 45.59 39.15 -16.69
C LEU A 148 45.04 38.17 -17.74
N TRP A 149 45.93 37.50 -18.47
CA TRP A 149 45.57 36.31 -19.26
C TRP A 149 45.51 35.12 -18.30
N GLY A 150 44.34 34.52 -18.14
CA GLY A 150 44.09 33.52 -17.10
C GLY A 150 42.99 32.52 -17.47
N LEU A 151 43.27 31.66 -18.45
CA LEU A 151 42.62 30.36 -18.68
C LEU A 151 41.09 30.30 -18.47
N CYS A 152 40.33 30.73 -19.48
CA CYS A 152 38.91 30.37 -19.62
C CYS A 152 38.74 28.87 -19.92
N ALA A 153 38.97 28.02 -18.91
CA ALA A 153 38.39 26.69 -18.91
C ALA A 153 36.86 26.84 -18.75
N PRO A 154 36.03 26.14 -19.55
CA PRO A 154 34.59 26.16 -19.35
C PRO A 154 34.26 25.42 -18.04
N LEU A 155 34.02 26.18 -16.96
CA LEU A 155 33.37 25.67 -15.78
C LEU A 155 31.95 25.21 -16.17
N GLN A 156 31.83 23.92 -16.51
CA GLN A 156 30.55 23.21 -16.48
C GLN A 156 30.00 23.35 -15.06
N SER A 157 29.12 24.33 -14.83
CA SER A 157 28.69 24.68 -13.49
C SER A 157 27.94 23.50 -12.88
N SER A 158 28.60 22.78 -11.96
CA SER A 158 28.07 21.59 -11.31
C SER A 158 27.03 21.96 -10.25
N ARG A 159 25.96 22.63 -10.68
CA ARG A 159 24.73 22.88 -9.92
C ARG A 159 23.99 21.55 -9.77
N LYS A 160 24.54 20.69 -8.91
CA LYS A 160 23.86 19.53 -8.33
C LYS A 160 22.71 20.06 -7.46
N GLY A 161 21.58 20.38 -8.10
CA GLY A 161 20.35 20.73 -7.39
C GLY A 161 19.99 19.62 -6.42
N ALA A 162 19.64 19.99 -5.19
CA ALA A 162 19.20 19.03 -4.18
C ALA A 162 17.77 18.56 -4.52
N PHE A 163 17.67 17.57 -5.41
CA PHE A 163 16.40 16.98 -5.86
C PHE A 163 15.75 16.11 -4.76
N ALA A 164 15.28 16.77 -3.70
CA ALA A 164 14.49 16.11 -2.65
C ALA A 164 13.17 15.58 -3.22
N MET A 165 12.84 14.32 -2.90
CA MET A 165 11.53 13.76 -3.20
C MET A 165 10.57 14.08 -2.06
N LEU A 166 9.54 14.88 -2.35
CA LEU A 166 8.42 15.14 -1.45
C LEU A 166 7.20 14.30 -1.89
N GLY A 167 6.29 14.02 -0.95
CA GLY A 167 4.99 13.39 -1.25
C GLY A 167 4.89 11.87 -1.03
N CYS A 168 5.87 11.22 -0.39
CA CYS A 168 5.79 9.78 -0.04
C CYS A 168 4.98 9.50 1.25
N ASN A 169 4.19 10.48 1.71
CA ASN A 169 3.45 10.44 2.98
C ASN A 169 1.97 10.85 2.77
N ILE A 170 1.05 10.24 3.52
CA ILE A 170 -0.38 10.59 3.55
C ILE A 170 -0.95 10.45 4.98
N GLY A 171 -2.03 11.19 5.28
CA GLY A 171 -2.64 11.29 6.61
C GLY A 171 -1.89 12.26 7.54
N GLU A 172 -2.58 12.72 8.59
CA GLU A 172 -1.98 13.59 9.62
C GLU A 172 -1.90 12.95 11.00
N ILE A 173 -2.92 12.18 11.40
CA ILE A 173 -2.99 11.39 12.63
C ILE A 173 -2.64 9.93 12.32
N PHE A 174 -3.38 9.32 11.39
CA PHE A 174 -3.08 7.99 10.86
C PHE A 174 -2.14 8.13 9.65
N LYS A 175 -0.86 8.35 9.97
CA LYS A 175 0.14 8.82 9.00
C LYS A 175 0.91 7.66 8.37
N VAL A 176 0.69 7.43 7.08
CA VAL A 176 1.37 6.38 6.30
C VAL A 176 2.51 6.99 5.49
N ALA A 177 3.71 6.47 5.68
CA ALA A 177 4.91 6.77 4.89
C ALA A 177 5.33 5.53 4.10
N VAL A 178 5.78 5.72 2.85
CA VAL A 178 6.15 4.61 1.94
C VAL A 178 7.56 4.77 1.36
N ALA A 179 8.28 3.66 1.20
CA ALA A 179 9.63 3.63 0.62
C ALA A 179 9.91 2.33 -0.15
N GLY A 180 10.98 2.34 -0.96
CA GLY A 180 11.44 1.21 -1.77
C GLY A 180 11.18 1.37 -3.27
N GLY A 181 11.61 0.38 -4.04
CA GLY A 181 11.52 0.35 -5.50
C GLY A 181 11.51 -1.08 -6.04
N SER A 182 11.23 -1.24 -7.34
CA SER A 182 10.91 -2.55 -7.92
C SER A 182 12.03 -3.59 -7.90
N TYR A 183 13.30 -3.16 -7.97
CA TYR A 183 14.48 -4.03 -7.98
C TYR A 183 15.40 -3.84 -6.77
N GLN A 184 14.96 -3.02 -5.80
CA GLN A 184 15.64 -2.81 -4.52
C GLN A 184 15.36 -4.02 -3.58
N GLU A 185 15.98 -4.10 -2.41
CA GLU A 185 15.80 -5.25 -1.48
C GLU A 185 14.34 -5.52 -1.08
N GLY A 186 13.51 -4.47 -1.05
CA GLY A 186 12.09 -4.57 -0.77
C GLY A 186 11.41 -3.22 -0.80
N LEU A 187 10.20 -3.20 -0.25
CA LEU A 187 9.44 -1.99 0.03
C LEU A 187 9.10 -1.93 1.52
N ILE A 188 8.81 -0.72 2.01
CA ILE A 188 8.51 -0.46 3.42
C ILE A 188 7.26 0.39 3.49
N THR A 189 6.33 0.03 4.38
CA THR A 189 5.38 1.01 4.94
C THR A 189 5.67 1.23 6.41
N HIS A 190 5.62 2.50 6.82
CA HIS A 190 5.76 2.96 8.19
C HIS A 190 4.51 3.77 8.56
N ILE A 191 3.80 3.34 9.60
CA ILE A 191 2.45 3.79 9.92
C ILE A 191 2.43 4.35 11.34
N GLN A 192 2.07 5.62 11.50
CA GLN A 192 1.81 6.26 12.80
C GLN A 192 0.30 6.30 13.08
N GLY A 193 -0.09 6.44 14.33
CA GLY A 193 -1.51 6.48 14.74
C GLY A 193 -2.20 5.12 14.82
N VAL A 194 -1.46 4.00 14.67
CA VAL A 194 -2.02 2.66 14.92
C VAL A 194 -2.37 2.53 16.41
N PRO A 195 -3.62 2.18 16.78
CA PRO A 195 -3.99 1.97 18.17
C PRO A 195 -3.15 0.85 18.83
N PRO A 196 -2.84 0.95 20.13
CA PRO A 196 -2.30 -0.18 20.90
C PRO A 196 -3.35 -1.29 21.08
N ASP A 197 -2.92 -2.44 21.61
CA ASP A 197 -3.76 -3.58 22.00
C ASP A 197 -4.49 -4.30 20.84
N MET A 198 -4.12 -3.99 19.59
CA MET A 198 -4.65 -4.66 18.41
C MET A 198 -3.73 -5.82 18.00
N ALA A 199 -4.27 -7.04 17.91
CA ALA A 199 -3.58 -8.16 17.27
C ALA A 199 -3.50 -7.94 15.75
N ILE A 200 -2.36 -8.20 15.12
CA ILE A 200 -2.19 -8.18 13.66
C ILE A 200 -1.16 -9.25 13.25
N ALA A 201 -1.46 -10.05 12.24
CA ALA A 201 -0.55 -11.08 11.71
C ALA A 201 -0.12 -10.80 10.26
N GLU A 202 1.08 -11.25 9.88
CA GLU A 202 1.56 -11.20 8.49
C GLU A 202 0.60 -11.86 7.48
N GLU A 203 -0.12 -12.92 7.89
CA GLU A 203 -1.11 -13.60 7.06
C GLU A 203 -2.28 -12.70 6.67
N GLU A 204 -2.80 -11.90 7.61
CA GLU A 204 -3.92 -10.99 7.37
C GLU A 204 -3.53 -9.91 6.35
N ILE A 205 -2.32 -9.39 6.49
CA ILE A 205 -1.73 -8.41 5.57
C ILE A 205 -1.53 -9.07 4.19
N TYR A 206 -0.97 -10.28 4.14
CA TYR A 206 -0.73 -11.00 2.90
C TYR A 206 -2.01 -11.24 2.09
N ARG A 207 -3.14 -11.56 2.74
CA ARG A 207 -4.44 -11.77 2.07
C ARG A 207 -4.92 -10.54 1.29
N GLU A 208 -4.57 -9.31 1.70
CA GLU A 208 -4.82 -8.08 0.92
C GLU A 208 -3.74 -7.85 -0.16
N LEU A 209 -2.46 -8.12 0.16
CA LEU A 209 -1.35 -8.01 -0.82
C LEU A 209 -1.52 -8.97 -2.01
N LEU A 210 -2.13 -10.12 -1.80
CA LEU A 210 -2.44 -11.12 -2.81
C LEU A 210 -3.36 -10.59 -3.93
N LEU A 211 -4.29 -9.68 -3.63
CA LEU A 211 -5.34 -9.26 -4.56
C LEU A 211 -4.83 -8.33 -5.69
N ARG A 212 -3.69 -7.67 -5.46
CA ARG A 212 -2.96 -6.82 -6.44
C ARG A 212 -1.76 -7.53 -7.10
N LYS A 213 -1.46 -8.77 -6.71
CA LYS A 213 -0.23 -9.51 -7.05
C LYS A 213 -0.19 -9.89 -8.55
N PRO A 214 0.95 -9.73 -9.26
CA PRO A 214 1.10 -10.20 -10.64
C PRO A 214 1.26 -11.74 -10.71
N GLY A 215 1.27 -12.31 -11.92
CA GLY A 215 1.46 -13.75 -12.15
C GLY A 215 0.25 -14.62 -11.85
N GLN A 216 -0.89 -14.01 -11.53
CA GLN A 216 -2.08 -14.64 -10.96
C GLN A 216 -3.09 -15.18 -11.99
N GLY A 217 -2.81 -15.02 -13.28
CA GLY A 217 -3.64 -15.41 -14.42
C GLY A 217 -3.29 -14.64 -15.69
N GLU A 218 -3.97 -14.93 -16.80
CA GLU A 218 -3.75 -14.28 -18.11
C GLU A 218 -3.87 -12.74 -18.07
N LEU A 219 -4.72 -12.20 -17.20
CA LEU A 219 -4.95 -10.75 -17.04
C LEU A 219 -3.78 -10.00 -16.35
N SER A 220 -2.62 -10.62 -16.16
CA SER A 220 -1.50 -10.05 -15.40
C SER A 220 -0.14 -10.41 -15.99
N SER A 221 0.86 -9.55 -15.78
CA SER A 221 2.23 -9.86 -16.19
C SER A 221 2.76 -11.09 -15.45
N PRO A 222 3.55 -11.98 -16.09
CA PRO A 222 4.06 -13.20 -15.47
C PRO A 222 5.28 -12.92 -14.58
N ARG A 223 5.12 -12.01 -13.61
CA ARG A 223 6.03 -11.82 -12.47
C ARG A 223 5.52 -12.65 -11.30
N ARG A 224 6.41 -13.33 -10.59
CA ARG A 224 6.11 -14.25 -9.48
C ARG A 224 6.50 -13.62 -8.14
N GLU A 225 6.05 -12.39 -7.91
CA GLU A 225 6.36 -11.63 -6.70
C GLU A 225 6.00 -12.40 -5.43
N GLY A 226 6.96 -12.55 -4.51
CA GLY A 226 6.71 -13.18 -3.22
C GLY A 226 5.58 -12.47 -2.46
N ASP A 227 5.75 -11.16 -2.25
CA ASP A 227 4.80 -10.27 -1.57
C ASP A 227 4.46 -10.67 -0.12
N ILE A 228 5.33 -11.46 0.52
CA ILE A 228 5.22 -11.88 1.92
C ILE A 228 5.60 -10.68 2.81
N PRO A 229 4.68 -10.15 3.63
CA PRO A 229 4.98 -9.05 4.55
C PRO A 229 5.69 -9.57 5.79
N ILE A 230 6.42 -8.68 6.48
CA ILE A 230 7.10 -8.95 7.75
C ILE A 230 6.82 -7.81 8.72
N LEU A 231 6.27 -8.12 9.90
CA LEU A 231 6.14 -7.16 10.99
C LEU A 231 7.52 -6.92 11.63
N TYR A 232 8.01 -5.68 11.57
CA TYR A 232 9.38 -5.32 11.98
C TYR A 232 9.44 -4.45 13.24
N ALA A 233 8.50 -3.54 13.43
CA ALA A 233 8.37 -2.69 14.63
C ALA A 233 6.90 -2.30 14.86
N GLY A 234 6.56 -1.83 16.07
CA GLY A 234 5.21 -1.40 16.46
C GLY A 234 4.38 -2.42 17.24
N VAL A 235 4.94 -3.60 17.53
CA VAL A 235 4.32 -4.67 18.36
C VAL A 235 5.21 -5.05 19.55
N ASN A 236 4.64 -5.59 20.61
CA ASN A 236 5.40 -6.06 21.78
C ASN A 236 6.11 -7.40 21.50
N ALA A 237 7.42 -7.48 21.76
CA ALA A 237 8.19 -8.71 21.55
C ALA A 237 7.90 -9.82 22.61
N ALA A 238 7.45 -9.42 23.80
CA ALA A 238 7.09 -10.27 24.93
C ALA A 238 6.01 -9.57 25.76
N ASP A 239 5.40 -10.29 26.70
CA ASP A 239 4.43 -9.70 27.63
C ASP A 239 5.12 -8.72 28.57
N THR A 240 4.57 -7.51 28.70
CA THR A 240 5.32 -6.37 29.28
C THR A 240 5.56 -6.46 30.78
N MET A 241 4.77 -7.24 31.52
CA MET A 241 4.98 -7.56 32.94
C MET A 241 4.16 -8.81 33.34
N PRO A 242 4.44 -9.46 34.50
CA PRO A 242 3.67 -10.61 34.96
C PRO A 242 2.16 -10.31 35.05
N GLY A 243 1.34 -11.22 34.53
CA GLY A 243 -0.11 -11.09 34.49
C GLY A 243 -0.69 -10.36 33.28
N PHE A 244 0.14 -9.77 32.41
CA PHE A 244 -0.29 -9.20 31.14
C PHE A 244 -0.24 -10.26 30.01
N GLN A 245 -1.07 -10.06 28.99
CA GLN A 245 -1.14 -10.89 27.78
C GLN A 245 -1.16 -9.97 26.55
N ASN A 246 -0.01 -9.36 26.25
CA ASN A 246 0.12 -8.34 25.21
C ASN A 246 1.30 -8.55 24.24
N LYS A 247 2.01 -9.68 24.32
CA LYS A 247 2.96 -10.13 23.30
C LYS A 247 2.29 -10.19 21.91
N GLY A 248 2.95 -9.64 20.90
CA GLY A 248 2.48 -9.61 19.51
C GLY A 248 1.35 -8.60 19.22
N LEU A 249 0.76 -7.98 20.24
CA LEU A 249 -0.19 -6.88 20.06
C LEU A 249 0.56 -5.58 19.72
N THR A 250 -0.11 -4.68 19.00
CA THR A 250 0.38 -3.33 18.75
C THR A 250 0.60 -2.56 20.05
N ASN A 251 1.60 -1.69 20.07
CA ASN A 251 2.01 -0.95 21.27
C ASN A 251 1.85 0.57 21.17
N GLY A 252 1.16 1.06 20.13
CA GLY A 252 0.93 2.49 19.89
C GLY A 252 2.14 3.25 19.32
N THR A 253 3.32 2.61 19.23
CA THR A 253 4.48 3.15 18.50
C THR A 253 4.36 2.86 17.00
N PRO A 254 5.16 3.52 16.12
CA PRO A 254 5.00 3.36 14.68
C PRO A 254 5.14 1.91 14.21
N LEU A 255 4.12 1.41 13.50
CA LEU A 255 4.08 0.08 12.92
C LEU A 255 4.87 0.08 11.60
N VAL A 256 5.87 -0.80 11.50
CA VAL A 256 6.72 -0.92 10.30
C VAL A 256 6.55 -2.31 9.71
N ILE A 257 6.18 -2.34 8.42
CA ILE A 257 5.98 -3.56 7.65
C ILE A 257 6.97 -3.54 6.48
N LEU A 258 7.81 -4.58 6.40
CA LEU A 258 8.71 -4.82 5.28
C LEU A 258 8.04 -5.74 4.27
N ILE A 259 8.30 -5.53 2.97
CA ILE A 259 7.82 -6.36 1.87
C ILE A 259 9.03 -6.68 0.97
N PRO A 260 9.79 -7.75 1.25
CA PRO A 260 10.97 -8.11 0.45
C PRO A 260 10.63 -8.42 -1.01
N ASN A 261 11.55 -8.10 -1.92
CA ASN A 261 11.43 -8.38 -3.35
C ASN A 261 12.17 -9.69 -3.68
N LEU A 262 11.44 -10.74 -4.03
CA LEU A 262 11.99 -12.07 -4.30
C LEU A 262 12.06 -12.41 -5.82
N ASP A 263 11.33 -11.69 -6.70
CA ASP A 263 11.42 -11.82 -8.17
C ASP A 263 12.45 -10.81 -8.72
N ARG A 264 13.74 -11.04 -8.45
CA ARG A 264 14.85 -10.12 -8.79
C ARG A 264 15.95 -10.77 -9.63
N HIS A 265 15.65 -11.03 -10.90
CA HIS A 265 16.62 -11.56 -11.85
C HIS A 265 17.48 -10.46 -12.49
N PHE A 266 18.81 -10.59 -12.42
CA PHE A 266 19.78 -9.65 -13.01
C PHE A 266 19.60 -9.45 -14.53
N GLU A 267 19.13 -10.47 -15.24
CA GLU A 267 18.79 -10.40 -16.67
C GLU A 267 17.80 -9.27 -17.01
N HIS A 268 16.85 -8.99 -16.11
CA HIS A 268 15.90 -7.89 -16.29
C HIS A 268 16.55 -6.53 -16.05
N ILE A 269 17.55 -6.45 -15.17
CA ILE A 269 18.32 -5.22 -14.95
C ILE A 269 19.08 -4.88 -16.23
N ASP A 270 19.71 -5.86 -16.87
CA ASP A 270 20.37 -5.71 -18.18
C ASP A 270 19.39 -5.25 -19.27
N GLN A 271 18.20 -5.86 -19.35
CA GLN A 271 17.14 -5.45 -20.28
C GLN A 271 16.71 -3.99 -20.02
N TYR A 272 16.56 -3.58 -18.76
CA TYR A 272 16.25 -2.19 -18.41
C TYR A 272 17.40 -1.23 -18.73
N GLN A 273 18.66 -1.60 -18.50
CA GLN A 273 19.81 -0.74 -18.84
C GLN A 273 19.88 -0.48 -20.35
N ARG A 274 19.75 -1.52 -21.18
CA ARG A 274 19.78 -1.42 -22.65
C ARG A 274 18.62 -0.57 -23.19
N THR A 275 17.43 -0.70 -22.60
CA THR A 275 16.22 0.06 -23.00
C THR A 275 16.05 1.41 -22.29
N ASN A 276 16.88 1.76 -21.31
CA ASN A 276 16.73 2.98 -20.49
C ASN A 276 16.71 4.26 -21.34
N ARG A 277 17.44 4.27 -22.46
CA ARG A 277 17.57 5.41 -23.37
C ARG A 277 16.26 5.71 -24.12
N THR A 278 15.42 4.71 -24.39
CA THR A 278 14.11 4.89 -25.06
C THR A 278 12.97 4.90 -24.03
N PRO A 279 12.47 6.07 -23.61
CA PRO A 279 11.41 6.14 -22.62
C PRO A 279 10.11 5.58 -23.22
N ARG A 280 9.43 4.74 -22.44
CA ARG A 280 8.16 4.14 -22.86
C ARG A 280 7.06 5.21 -22.86
N PRO A 281 6.31 5.42 -23.97
CA PRO A 281 5.19 6.35 -23.98
C PRO A 281 4.19 6.08 -22.85
N GLY A 282 3.63 7.13 -22.26
CA GLY A 282 2.69 7.01 -21.14
C GLY A 282 3.27 6.50 -19.80
N HIS A 283 4.56 6.16 -19.72
CA HIS A 283 5.28 5.95 -18.45
C HIS A 283 5.99 7.23 -17.98
N ALA A 284 6.44 7.24 -16.72
CA ALA A 284 7.20 8.35 -16.14
C ALA A 284 8.62 8.52 -16.71
N SER A 285 9.16 7.54 -17.45
CA SER A 285 10.58 7.34 -17.78
C SER A 285 11.35 8.49 -18.46
N LEU A 286 10.63 9.48 -19.02
CA LEU A 286 11.22 10.73 -19.53
C LEU A 286 11.15 11.84 -18.47
N ALA A 287 10.01 12.02 -17.81
CA ALA A 287 9.83 13.03 -16.76
C ALA A 287 10.67 12.73 -15.50
N SER A 288 10.84 11.45 -15.15
CA SER A 288 11.71 10.99 -14.07
C SER A 288 13.18 11.32 -14.37
N PHE A 289 13.63 11.03 -15.59
CA PHE A 289 14.98 11.36 -16.07
C PHE A 289 15.22 12.88 -16.16
N ILE A 290 14.23 13.67 -16.61
CA ILE A 290 14.33 15.14 -16.59
C ILE A 290 14.43 15.67 -15.15
N LYS A 291 13.75 15.04 -14.19
CA LYS A 291 13.74 15.47 -12.78
C LYS A 291 14.99 15.05 -11.99
N TYR A 292 15.54 13.86 -12.24
CA TYR A 292 16.63 13.28 -11.44
C TYR A 292 17.94 13.08 -12.21
N GLY A 293 17.95 13.32 -13.52
CA GLY A 293 19.12 13.16 -14.39
C GLY A 293 19.66 11.73 -14.37
N SER A 294 20.98 11.59 -14.25
CA SER A 294 21.66 10.29 -14.11
C SER A 294 21.38 9.57 -12.79
N SER A 295 20.65 10.19 -11.85
CA SER A 295 20.24 9.58 -10.57
C SER A 295 18.81 9.00 -10.61
N ASP A 296 18.18 8.92 -11.79
CA ASP A 296 16.86 8.33 -11.97
C ASP A 296 16.89 6.79 -11.81
N ASP A 297 16.11 6.25 -10.86
CA ASP A 297 15.90 4.80 -10.71
C ASP A 297 14.97 4.28 -11.81
N ALA A 298 15.53 4.15 -13.01
CA ALA A 298 14.82 3.65 -14.19
C ALA A 298 14.64 2.13 -14.18
N ILE A 299 15.31 1.39 -13.30
CA ILE A 299 15.30 -0.08 -13.27
C ILE A 299 13.92 -0.54 -12.76
N GLY A 300 13.16 -1.19 -13.64
CA GLY A 300 11.73 -1.46 -13.37
C GLY A 300 10.87 -0.20 -13.19
N ALA A 301 11.37 0.99 -13.54
CA ALA A 301 10.83 2.30 -13.19
C ALA A 301 10.77 2.63 -11.69
N GLY A 302 11.63 2.00 -10.87
CA GLY A 302 11.88 2.40 -9.48
C GLY A 302 10.61 2.51 -8.63
N ILE A 303 10.39 3.69 -8.04
CA ILE A 303 9.19 4.05 -7.25
C ILE A 303 7.98 4.48 -8.11
N PHE A 304 8.15 4.77 -9.41
CA PHE A 304 7.02 5.08 -10.31
C PHE A 304 6.32 3.83 -10.87
N SER A 305 6.85 2.65 -10.55
CA SER A 305 6.28 1.34 -10.85
C SER A 305 5.06 1.04 -9.98
N GLY A 306 4.09 0.29 -10.53
CA GLY A 306 2.96 -0.23 -9.73
C GLY A 306 3.36 -1.05 -8.49
N ARG A 307 4.63 -1.45 -8.35
CA ARG A 307 5.17 -2.11 -7.15
C ARG A 307 4.92 -1.30 -5.86
N TYR A 308 4.96 0.03 -5.87
CA TYR A 308 4.73 0.82 -4.65
C TYR A 308 3.33 0.65 -4.06
N THR A 309 2.34 0.22 -4.86
CA THR A 309 0.98 -0.06 -4.35
C THR A 309 0.95 -1.17 -3.29
N SER A 310 2.03 -1.95 -3.18
CA SER A 310 2.24 -2.92 -2.09
C SER A 310 2.24 -2.30 -0.69
N THR A 311 2.88 -1.16 -0.51
CA THR A 311 2.96 -0.47 0.79
C THR A 311 1.62 0.16 1.16
N ILE A 312 0.87 0.66 0.16
CA ILE A 312 -0.51 1.13 0.32
C ILE A 312 -1.43 -0.02 0.75
N CYS A 313 -1.42 -1.17 0.06
CA CYS A 313 -2.23 -2.31 0.48
C CYS A 313 -1.83 -2.87 1.86
N ALA A 314 -0.55 -2.83 2.24
CA ALA A 314 -0.11 -3.25 3.57
C ALA A 314 -0.64 -2.32 4.68
N ALA A 315 -0.55 -1.00 4.50
CA ALA A 315 -1.15 -0.04 5.41
C ALA A 315 -2.69 -0.08 5.39
N GLY A 316 -3.28 -0.37 4.22
CA GLY A 316 -4.70 -0.58 4.03
C GLY A 316 -5.24 -1.78 4.81
N ALA A 317 -4.49 -2.88 4.92
CA ALA A 317 -4.89 -4.03 5.75
C ALA A 317 -5.02 -3.63 7.23
N VAL A 318 -4.06 -2.86 7.74
CA VAL A 318 -4.08 -2.30 9.11
C VAL A 318 -5.26 -1.34 9.27
N ALA A 319 -5.46 -0.42 8.31
CA ALA A 319 -6.54 0.56 8.35
C ALA A 319 -7.93 -0.12 8.30
N LYS A 320 -8.14 -1.09 7.41
CA LYS A 320 -9.38 -1.88 7.32
C LYS A 320 -9.67 -2.64 8.62
N LYS A 321 -8.65 -3.15 9.31
CA LYS A 321 -8.83 -3.79 10.63
C LYS A 321 -9.30 -2.79 11.69
N ILE A 322 -8.74 -1.57 11.71
CA ILE A 322 -9.19 -0.48 12.58
C ILE A 322 -10.64 -0.07 12.28
N LEU A 323 -11.01 0.05 11.00
CA LEU A 323 -12.37 0.36 10.57
C LEU A 323 -13.39 -0.73 10.95
N ALA A 324 -13.03 -2.00 10.78
CA ALA A 324 -13.89 -3.13 11.12
C ALA A 324 -14.24 -3.17 12.62
N MET A 325 -13.30 -2.80 13.51
CA MET A 325 -13.56 -2.66 14.95
C MET A 325 -14.58 -1.55 15.29
N HIS A 326 -14.84 -0.63 14.36
CA HIS A 326 -15.84 0.44 14.48
C HIS A 326 -17.10 0.18 13.63
N GLY A 327 -17.27 -1.03 13.08
CA GLY A 327 -18.41 -1.40 12.24
C GLY A 327 -18.36 -0.84 10.82
N ILE A 328 -17.22 -0.30 10.38
CA ILE A 328 -17.03 0.25 9.03
C ILE A 328 -16.39 -0.82 8.14
N GLU A 329 -17.03 -1.12 7.01
CA GLU A 329 -16.52 -2.04 5.99
C GLU A 329 -16.16 -1.26 4.72
N VAL A 330 -15.01 -1.57 4.11
CA VAL A 330 -14.58 -1.02 2.81
C VAL A 330 -14.44 -2.17 1.82
N ILE A 331 -15.18 -2.10 0.71
CA ILE A 331 -15.14 -3.07 -0.39
C ILE A 331 -14.86 -2.36 -1.72
N GLY A 332 -14.24 -3.05 -2.67
CA GLY A 332 -14.05 -2.56 -4.03
C GLY A 332 -14.21 -3.67 -5.06
N TYR A 333 -14.53 -3.28 -6.29
CA TYR A 333 -14.79 -4.20 -7.39
C TYR A 333 -14.62 -3.54 -8.76
N VAL A 334 -14.58 -4.34 -9.82
CA VAL A 334 -14.49 -3.90 -11.22
C VAL A 334 -15.91 -3.58 -11.74
N LYS A 335 -16.17 -2.31 -12.03
CA LYS A 335 -17.44 -1.80 -12.58
C LYS A 335 -17.45 -1.81 -14.11
N GLU A 336 -16.30 -1.52 -14.72
CA GLU A 336 -16.10 -1.50 -16.17
C GLU A 336 -14.69 -2.00 -16.52
N ALA A 337 -14.56 -2.79 -17.59
CA ALA A 337 -13.29 -3.09 -18.21
C ALA A 337 -13.48 -3.25 -19.73
N ALA A 338 -12.56 -2.69 -20.52
CA ALA A 338 -12.61 -2.73 -21.98
C ALA A 338 -13.91 -2.20 -22.61
N GLY A 339 -14.53 -1.18 -22.01
CA GLY A 339 -15.83 -0.63 -22.44
C GLY A 339 -17.04 -1.50 -22.08
N VAL A 340 -16.82 -2.71 -21.55
CA VAL A 340 -17.87 -3.57 -21.01
C VAL A 340 -18.15 -3.17 -19.56
N ARG A 341 -19.33 -2.58 -19.31
CA ARG A 341 -19.80 -2.08 -18.01
C ARG A 341 -20.84 -3.02 -17.41
N MET A 342 -20.82 -3.22 -16.10
CA MET A 342 -21.88 -3.98 -15.40
C MET A 342 -23.11 -3.10 -15.12
N PRO A 343 -24.32 -3.68 -15.10
CA PRO A 343 -25.51 -2.96 -14.63
C PRO A 343 -25.37 -2.56 -13.16
N GLU A 344 -26.23 -1.64 -12.71
CA GLU A 344 -26.36 -1.35 -11.28
C GLU A 344 -26.90 -2.57 -10.53
N MET A 345 -26.30 -2.86 -9.38
CA MET A 345 -26.56 -4.06 -8.58
C MET A 345 -26.65 -3.68 -7.10
N PRO A 346 -27.65 -4.17 -6.34
CA PRO A 346 -27.75 -3.94 -4.91
C PRO A 346 -26.52 -4.41 -4.11
N LEU A 347 -26.12 -3.63 -3.11
CA LEU A 347 -24.86 -3.80 -2.38
C LEU A 347 -24.82 -5.08 -1.53
N ASP A 348 -25.98 -5.55 -1.07
CA ASP A 348 -26.20 -6.84 -0.41
C ASP A 348 -25.93 -8.04 -1.31
N GLN A 349 -26.02 -7.88 -2.64
CA GLN A 349 -25.64 -8.90 -3.63
C GLN A 349 -24.15 -8.81 -4.00
N ILE A 350 -23.57 -7.60 -3.99
CA ILE A 350 -22.16 -7.34 -4.27
C ILE A 350 -21.25 -7.90 -3.14
N LYS A 351 -21.54 -7.55 -1.88
CA LYS A 351 -20.71 -7.93 -0.72
C LYS A 351 -20.37 -9.43 -0.63
N PRO A 352 -21.33 -10.37 -0.66
CA PRO A 352 -21.01 -11.80 -0.57
C PRO A 352 -20.19 -12.30 -1.76
N LYS A 353 -20.34 -11.72 -2.95
CA LYS A 353 -19.55 -12.08 -4.13
C LYS A 353 -18.10 -11.60 -4.02
N VAL A 354 -17.86 -10.38 -3.55
CA VAL A 354 -16.50 -9.86 -3.29
C VAL A 354 -15.82 -10.65 -2.16
N ALA A 355 -16.56 -11.01 -1.11
CA ALA A 355 -16.05 -11.88 -0.04
C ALA A 355 -15.72 -13.31 -0.54
N ALA A 356 -16.58 -13.90 -1.37
CA ALA A 356 -16.33 -15.18 -2.02
C ALA A 356 -15.10 -15.13 -2.93
N TYR A 357 -14.93 -14.06 -3.72
CA TYR A 357 -13.73 -13.85 -4.54
C TYR A 357 -12.48 -13.85 -3.66
N ARG A 358 -12.45 -13.06 -2.58
CA ARG A 358 -11.34 -13.03 -1.61
C ARG A 358 -11.00 -14.41 -1.05
N LYS A 359 -12.01 -15.19 -0.64
CA LYS A 359 -11.86 -16.58 -0.16
C LYS A 359 -11.24 -17.50 -1.22
N VAL A 360 -11.82 -17.53 -2.43
CA VAL A 360 -11.35 -18.34 -3.56
C VAL A 360 -9.92 -17.98 -3.95
N ARG A 361 -9.60 -16.69 -4.01
CA ARG A 361 -8.26 -16.20 -4.35
C ARG A 361 -7.20 -16.61 -3.33
N ALA A 362 -7.50 -16.59 -2.04
CA ALA A 362 -6.58 -17.04 -0.99
C ALA A 362 -6.36 -18.57 -1.04
N ALA A 363 -7.44 -19.36 -1.13
CA ALA A 363 -7.35 -20.83 -1.10
C ALA A 363 -6.52 -21.44 -2.25
N HIS A 364 -6.47 -20.77 -3.40
CA HIS A 364 -5.75 -21.25 -4.59
C HIS A 364 -4.36 -20.61 -4.80
N ASP A 365 -3.90 -19.73 -3.91
CA ASP A 365 -2.57 -19.10 -4.06
C ASP A 365 -1.44 -20.04 -3.56
N PRO A 366 -0.45 -20.39 -4.41
CA PRO A 366 0.62 -21.31 -4.03
C PRO A 366 1.46 -20.81 -2.86
N ILE A 367 1.74 -19.51 -2.80
CA ILE A 367 2.59 -18.93 -1.76
C ILE A 367 1.83 -18.86 -0.43
N TYR A 368 0.54 -18.50 -0.45
CA TYR A 368 -0.31 -18.57 0.73
C TYR A 368 -0.28 -19.96 1.38
N ASN A 369 -0.49 -21.00 0.56
CA ASN A 369 -0.53 -22.37 1.05
C ASN A 369 0.85 -22.85 1.53
N ASN A 370 1.91 -22.55 0.78
CA ASN A 370 3.30 -22.90 1.13
C ASN A 370 3.77 -22.22 2.43
N VAL A 371 3.48 -20.93 2.61
CA VAL A 371 4.06 -20.11 3.68
C VAL A 371 3.21 -20.10 4.95
N PHE A 372 1.90 -19.86 4.80
CA PHE A 372 0.99 -19.62 5.92
C PHE A 372 0.17 -20.87 6.28
N ALA A 373 -0.49 -21.52 5.31
CA ALA A 373 -1.32 -22.69 5.61
C ALA A 373 -0.49 -23.88 6.13
N ASN A 374 0.74 -24.05 5.63
CA ASN A 374 1.71 -25.03 6.14
C ASN A 374 2.47 -24.56 7.41
N GLY A 375 2.21 -23.35 7.92
CA GLY A 375 2.83 -22.85 9.16
C GLY A 375 4.35 -22.60 9.11
N ARG A 376 4.95 -22.45 7.92
CA ARG A 376 6.39 -22.15 7.78
C ARG A 376 6.73 -20.79 8.40
N LEU A 377 5.96 -19.76 8.08
CA LEU A 377 6.08 -18.44 8.70
C LEU A 377 4.95 -18.25 9.71
N ARG A 378 5.33 -17.96 10.96
CA ARG A 378 4.41 -17.78 12.09
C ARG A 378 4.67 -16.45 12.80
N PRO A 379 3.67 -15.85 13.48
CA PRO A 379 3.85 -14.56 14.16
C PRO A 379 4.92 -14.58 15.26
N ASP A 380 5.11 -15.70 15.96
CA ASP A 380 6.03 -15.86 17.10
C ASP A 380 7.53 -15.82 16.73
N MET A 381 7.85 -16.04 15.45
CA MET A 381 9.23 -16.15 14.97
C MET A 381 9.97 -14.80 14.97
N ARG A 382 11.26 -14.84 15.30
CA ARG A 382 12.16 -13.68 15.24
C ARG A 382 12.52 -13.35 13.78
N LEU A 383 13.00 -12.13 13.55
CA LEU A 383 13.30 -11.62 12.21
C LEU A 383 14.16 -12.58 11.38
N PHE A 384 15.29 -13.05 11.90
CA PHE A 384 16.19 -13.96 11.14
C PHE A 384 15.58 -15.34 10.87
N GLU A 385 14.69 -15.83 11.71
CA GLU A 385 13.95 -17.09 11.47
C GLU A 385 12.93 -16.89 10.33
N LYS A 386 12.25 -15.74 10.30
CA LYS A 386 11.40 -15.35 9.16
C LYS A 386 12.22 -15.15 7.88
N MET A 387 13.40 -14.52 7.95
CA MET A 387 14.29 -14.35 6.79
C MET A 387 14.80 -15.68 6.24
N ALA A 388 15.10 -16.66 7.09
CA ALA A 388 15.51 -18.00 6.65
C ALA A 388 14.42 -18.67 5.80
N VAL A 389 13.16 -18.64 6.26
CA VAL A 389 12.01 -19.13 5.49
C VAL A 389 11.83 -18.37 4.17
N LEU A 390 11.98 -17.05 4.16
CA LEU A 390 11.89 -16.27 2.91
C LEU A 390 13.01 -16.64 1.92
N ALA A 391 14.23 -16.93 2.39
CA ALA A 391 15.37 -17.36 1.56
C ALA A 391 15.29 -18.84 1.09
N GLU A 392 14.39 -19.64 1.65
CA GLU A 392 13.97 -20.92 1.08
C GLU A 392 12.90 -20.69 -0.01
N VAL A 393 11.84 -19.95 0.33
CA VAL A 393 10.70 -19.66 -0.55
C VAL A 393 11.12 -18.91 -1.83
N GLU A 394 12.10 -18.01 -1.75
CA GLU A 394 12.71 -17.33 -2.90
C GLU A 394 13.24 -18.32 -3.97
N LYS A 395 13.79 -19.46 -3.55
CA LYS A 395 14.30 -20.51 -4.45
C LYS A 395 13.19 -21.39 -5.00
N GLU A 396 12.10 -21.56 -4.27
CA GLU A 396 10.92 -22.34 -4.68
C GLU A 396 10.03 -21.58 -5.66
N ILE A 397 9.96 -20.25 -5.53
CA ILE A 397 9.07 -19.35 -6.30
C ILE A 397 9.08 -19.59 -7.83
N PRO A 398 10.22 -19.81 -8.51
CA PRO A 398 10.25 -20.09 -9.95
C PRO A 398 9.48 -21.36 -10.34
N ASP A 399 9.61 -22.42 -9.54
CA ASP A 399 9.09 -23.76 -9.83
C ASP A 399 7.68 -24.00 -9.31
N MET A 400 7.18 -23.16 -8.39
CA MET A 400 5.80 -23.27 -7.89
C MET A 400 4.77 -23.33 -9.05
N PRO A 401 3.72 -24.16 -8.94
CA PRO A 401 2.65 -24.18 -9.94
C PRO A 401 1.95 -22.82 -10.00
N LYS A 402 1.43 -22.43 -11.18
CA LYS A 402 0.46 -21.32 -11.23
C LYS A 402 -0.83 -21.70 -10.49
N PRO A 403 -1.59 -20.75 -9.92
CA PRO A 403 -2.93 -21.00 -9.42
C PRO A 403 -3.77 -21.72 -10.48
N LYS A 404 -4.40 -22.85 -10.11
CA LYS A 404 -5.33 -23.59 -10.95
C LYS A 404 -6.72 -23.48 -10.34
N PHE A 405 -7.69 -23.02 -11.12
CA PHE A 405 -9.08 -22.87 -10.70
C PHE A 405 -9.94 -23.92 -11.39
N ASN A 406 -10.79 -24.62 -10.65
CA ASN A 406 -11.94 -25.28 -11.27
C ASN A 406 -13.01 -24.21 -11.52
N GLU A 407 -12.94 -23.59 -12.70
CA GLU A 407 -13.78 -22.44 -13.01
C GLU A 407 -15.28 -22.78 -12.95
N GLU A 408 -15.69 -23.95 -13.46
CA GLU A 408 -17.09 -24.40 -13.43
C GLU A 408 -17.59 -24.58 -12.00
N ALA A 409 -16.82 -25.25 -11.13
CA ALA A 409 -17.18 -25.42 -9.73
C ALA A 409 -17.31 -24.07 -9.00
N ILE A 410 -16.36 -23.14 -9.20
CA ILE A 410 -16.39 -21.81 -8.57
C ILE A 410 -17.59 -20.99 -9.07
N ARG A 411 -17.89 -21.05 -10.36
CA ARG A 411 -19.09 -20.41 -10.96
C ARG A 411 -20.37 -20.97 -10.35
N LYS A 412 -20.45 -22.30 -10.16
CA LYS A 412 -21.61 -23.01 -9.61
C LYS A 412 -21.80 -22.82 -8.09
N GLU A 413 -20.71 -22.78 -7.32
CA GLU A 413 -20.73 -22.66 -5.86
C GLU A 413 -20.92 -21.21 -5.39
N TYR A 414 -20.29 -20.24 -6.06
CA TYR A 414 -20.24 -18.84 -5.62
C TYR A 414 -20.90 -17.84 -6.57
N GLY A 415 -21.14 -18.20 -7.84
CA GLY A 415 -21.69 -17.28 -8.84
C GLY A 415 -20.77 -16.09 -9.15
N ILE A 416 -19.45 -16.33 -9.21
CA ILE A 416 -18.40 -15.32 -9.44
C ILE A 416 -17.42 -15.76 -10.53
N HIS A 417 -16.69 -14.79 -11.10
CA HIS A 417 -15.61 -15.07 -12.03
C HIS A 417 -14.25 -15.25 -11.28
N PRO A 418 -13.53 -16.38 -11.44
CA PRO A 418 -12.35 -16.70 -10.62
C PRO A 418 -11.12 -15.82 -10.87
N LYS A 419 -11.06 -15.14 -12.04
CA LYS A 419 -9.93 -14.30 -12.46
C LYS A 419 -10.21 -12.79 -12.42
N LEU A 420 -11.45 -12.36 -12.18
CA LEU A 420 -11.88 -10.96 -12.28
C LEU A 420 -12.92 -10.63 -11.20
N ASN A 421 -12.63 -9.66 -10.33
CA ASN A 421 -13.55 -9.24 -9.27
C ASN A 421 -14.66 -8.31 -9.81
N CYS A 422 -15.53 -8.83 -10.67
CA CYS A 422 -16.77 -8.16 -11.09
C CYS A 422 -17.97 -8.96 -10.52
N PRO A 423 -18.89 -8.34 -9.75
CA PRO A 423 -20.03 -9.03 -9.13
C PRO A 423 -21.07 -9.57 -10.13
N HIS A 424 -21.22 -8.97 -11.31
CA HIS A 424 -22.15 -9.47 -12.33
C HIS A 424 -21.44 -10.48 -13.25
N LEU A 425 -21.71 -11.77 -13.05
CA LEU A 425 -20.96 -12.88 -13.67
C LEU A 425 -20.93 -12.81 -15.21
N GLU A 426 -22.08 -12.58 -15.85
CA GLU A 426 -22.18 -12.46 -17.31
C GLU A 426 -21.34 -11.29 -17.85
N THR A 427 -21.36 -10.14 -17.16
CA THR A 427 -20.50 -9.02 -17.52
C THR A 427 -19.03 -9.34 -17.27
N ALA A 428 -18.71 -10.08 -16.19
CA ALA A 428 -17.34 -10.49 -15.90
C ALA A 428 -16.77 -11.39 -17.02
N ASP A 429 -17.58 -12.28 -17.59
CA ASP A 429 -17.21 -13.10 -18.75
C ASP A 429 -17.06 -12.26 -20.03
N ALA A 430 -17.96 -11.31 -20.29
CA ALA A 430 -17.87 -10.40 -21.43
C ALA A 430 -16.62 -9.48 -21.34
N MET A 431 -16.35 -8.90 -20.16
CA MET A 431 -15.13 -8.17 -19.83
C MET A 431 -13.90 -9.04 -20.09
N TYR A 432 -13.90 -10.28 -19.58
CA TYR A 432 -12.78 -11.21 -19.73
C TYR A 432 -12.46 -11.47 -21.21
N LYS A 433 -13.48 -11.86 -21.99
CA LYS A 433 -13.37 -12.14 -23.42
C LYS A 433 -12.81 -10.94 -24.19
N GLU A 434 -13.31 -9.74 -23.91
CA GLU A 434 -12.85 -8.53 -24.62
C GLU A 434 -11.44 -8.10 -24.22
N ILE A 435 -11.05 -8.27 -22.94
CA ILE A 435 -9.65 -8.06 -22.53
C ILE A 435 -8.72 -9.03 -23.28
N ILE A 436 -9.06 -10.32 -23.38
CA ILE A 436 -8.26 -11.31 -24.10
C ILE A 436 -8.15 -10.95 -25.59
N ARG A 437 -9.27 -10.60 -26.25
CA ARG A 437 -9.30 -10.15 -27.66
C ARG A 437 -8.32 -8.99 -27.92
N ILE A 438 -8.36 -7.96 -27.08
CA ILE A 438 -7.44 -6.80 -27.16
C ILE A 438 -5.98 -7.20 -26.86
N THR A 439 -5.76 -8.23 -26.04
CA THR A 439 -4.43 -8.77 -25.72
C THR A 439 -3.80 -9.48 -26.93
N GLU A 440 -4.61 -10.26 -27.66
CA GLU A 440 -4.24 -11.00 -28.86
C GLU A 440 -3.89 -10.06 -30.02
N GLU A 441 -4.60 -8.94 -30.14
CA GLU A 441 -4.23 -7.80 -31.03
C GLU A 441 -2.92 -7.09 -30.64
N GLY A 442 -2.24 -7.54 -29.58
CA GLY A 442 -0.97 -6.98 -29.13
C GLY A 442 -1.09 -5.75 -28.22
N ASP A 443 -2.31 -5.34 -27.86
CA ASP A 443 -2.56 -4.07 -27.15
C ASP A 443 -2.75 -4.26 -25.63
N SER A 444 -3.44 -3.31 -24.99
CA SER A 444 -3.86 -3.31 -23.59
C SER A 444 -5.18 -2.54 -23.41
N THR A 445 -5.83 -2.65 -22.26
CA THR A 445 -7.12 -1.99 -22.02
C THR A 445 -7.31 -1.43 -20.60
N GLY A 446 -8.14 -0.40 -20.50
CA GLY A 446 -8.50 0.31 -19.27
C GLY A 446 -9.87 -0.09 -18.73
N GLY A 447 -10.44 0.76 -17.87
CA GLY A 447 -11.76 0.56 -17.27
C GLY A 447 -11.98 1.39 -16.02
N GLN A 448 -12.93 0.97 -15.19
CA GLN A 448 -13.32 1.66 -13.96
C GLN A 448 -13.53 0.67 -12.82
N VAL A 449 -13.02 1.00 -11.63
CA VAL A 449 -13.32 0.30 -10.37
C VAL A 449 -14.22 1.16 -9.51
N GLU A 450 -15.19 0.55 -8.83
CA GLU A 450 -16.03 1.20 -7.82
C GLU A 450 -15.63 0.69 -6.43
N ILE A 451 -15.65 1.59 -5.45
CA ILE A 451 -15.23 1.35 -4.07
C ILE A 451 -16.31 1.94 -3.18
N VAL A 452 -16.76 1.15 -2.22
CA VAL A 452 -17.87 1.50 -1.32
C VAL A 452 -17.42 1.32 0.13
N ALA A 453 -17.64 2.33 0.96
CA ALA A 453 -17.42 2.26 2.41
C ALA A 453 -18.74 2.40 3.15
N THR A 454 -19.15 1.35 3.88
CA THR A 454 -20.45 1.27 4.55
C THR A 454 -20.32 1.39 6.06
N GLY A 455 -21.35 1.92 6.73
CA GLY A 455 -21.38 2.09 8.18
C GLY A 455 -20.57 3.29 8.68
N VAL A 456 -20.05 4.14 7.78
CA VAL A 456 -19.33 5.36 8.14
C VAL A 456 -20.29 6.33 8.83
N PRO A 457 -20.04 6.77 10.09
CA PRO A 457 -20.95 7.67 10.77
C PRO A 457 -20.95 9.07 10.14
N ALA A 458 -22.06 9.80 10.31
CA ALA A 458 -22.20 11.17 9.82
C ALA A 458 -21.23 12.15 10.52
N GLY A 459 -20.71 13.14 9.80
CA GLY A 459 -19.79 14.14 10.32
C GLY A 459 -18.32 13.72 10.42
N LEU A 460 -17.86 12.79 9.60
CA LEU A 460 -16.42 12.63 9.26
C LEU A 460 -16.07 13.57 8.10
N GLY A 461 -14.82 14.04 8.06
CA GLY A 461 -14.36 15.07 7.11
C GLY A 461 -14.23 16.44 7.78
N GLU A 462 -13.50 17.35 7.15
CA GLU A 462 -13.20 18.68 7.68
C GLU A 462 -13.57 19.79 6.67
N PRO A 463 -13.83 21.03 7.10
CA PRO A 463 -14.18 22.11 6.18
C PRO A 463 -12.98 22.62 5.36
N VAL A 464 -13.29 23.35 4.29
CA VAL A 464 -12.35 24.07 3.40
C VAL A 464 -11.25 23.22 2.76
N PHE A 465 -10.16 22.91 3.47
CA PHE A 465 -8.92 22.34 2.91
C PHE A 465 -8.77 20.83 3.13
N ARG A 466 -9.53 20.24 4.05
CA ARG A 466 -9.49 18.80 4.40
C ARG A 466 -10.85 18.12 4.23
N LYS A 467 -11.61 18.56 3.24
CA LYS A 467 -12.87 17.95 2.85
C LYS A 467 -12.64 16.53 2.36
N LEU A 468 -13.49 15.59 2.79
CA LEU A 468 -13.30 14.17 2.53
C LEU A 468 -13.48 13.80 1.05
N ASP A 469 -14.26 14.58 0.29
CA ASP A 469 -14.36 14.47 -1.17
C ASP A 469 -13.04 14.84 -1.87
N GLY A 470 -12.40 15.94 -1.46
CA GLY A 470 -11.08 16.36 -1.95
C GLY A 470 -9.94 15.43 -1.53
N GLU A 471 -10.00 14.89 -0.30
CA GLU A 471 -9.06 13.87 0.19
C GLU A 471 -9.22 12.55 -0.59
N ILE A 472 -10.44 12.11 -0.89
CA ILE A 472 -10.71 10.99 -1.82
C ILE A 472 -10.18 11.30 -3.22
N GLY A 473 -10.29 12.55 -3.70
CA GLY A 473 -9.65 13.01 -4.94
C GLY A 473 -8.14 12.73 -5.02
N ARG A 474 -7.44 12.63 -3.88
CA ARG A 474 -6.01 12.24 -3.83
C ARG A 474 -5.76 10.79 -4.28
N MET A 475 -6.79 9.95 -4.40
CA MET A 475 -6.69 8.61 -5.00
C MET A 475 -6.26 8.65 -6.48
N MET A 476 -6.32 9.82 -7.14
CA MET A 476 -5.68 10.05 -8.45
C MET A 476 -4.14 9.91 -8.41
N SER A 477 -3.53 9.90 -7.23
CA SER A 477 -2.10 9.58 -7.05
C SER A 477 -1.79 8.09 -7.25
N ILE A 478 -2.79 7.20 -7.23
CA ILE A 478 -2.61 5.78 -7.58
C ILE A 478 -2.22 5.67 -9.05
N ALA A 479 -1.17 4.90 -9.32
CA ALA A 479 -0.58 4.78 -10.66
C ALA A 479 -1.64 4.43 -11.72
N ALA A 480 -1.66 5.23 -12.80
CA ALA A 480 -2.55 5.11 -13.95
C ALA A 480 -4.06 5.34 -13.68
N VAL A 481 -4.47 5.79 -12.49
CA VAL A 481 -5.76 6.47 -12.32
C VAL A 481 -5.73 7.80 -13.11
N ARG A 482 -6.88 8.19 -13.67
CA ARG A 482 -7.06 9.40 -14.49
C ARG A 482 -8.29 10.24 -14.14
N ALA A 483 -9.26 9.67 -13.45
CA ALA A 483 -10.32 10.41 -12.78
C ALA A 483 -10.67 9.71 -11.47
N VAL A 484 -11.12 10.50 -10.49
CA VAL A 484 -11.77 10.02 -9.27
C VAL A 484 -13.14 10.67 -9.23
N GLU A 485 -14.17 9.87 -8.98
CA GLU A 485 -15.56 10.30 -8.92
C GLU A 485 -16.16 9.94 -7.56
N VAL A 486 -17.12 10.74 -7.09
CA VAL A 486 -17.92 10.46 -5.88
C VAL A 486 -19.40 10.46 -6.28
N GLY A 487 -20.18 9.51 -5.77
CA GLY A 487 -21.62 9.42 -6.05
C GLY A 487 -21.94 9.18 -7.52
N ILE A 488 -22.75 10.04 -8.14
CA ILE A 488 -23.01 10.02 -9.61
C ILE A 488 -21.87 10.62 -10.44
N GLY A 489 -20.83 11.15 -9.81
CA GLY A 489 -19.60 11.57 -10.49
C GLY A 489 -19.82 12.66 -11.54
N VAL A 490 -19.25 12.48 -12.73
CA VAL A 490 -19.44 13.43 -13.85
C VAL A 490 -20.89 13.54 -14.31
N GLY A 491 -21.75 12.58 -13.98
CA GLY A 491 -23.19 12.63 -14.26
C GLY A 491 -23.93 13.75 -13.52
N ALA A 492 -23.35 14.33 -12.45
CA ALA A 492 -23.92 15.46 -11.73
C ALA A 492 -24.12 16.72 -12.60
N LYS A 493 -23.42 16.84 -13.74
CA LYS A 493 -23.59 17.94 -14.70
C LYS A 493 -24.83 17.78 -15.60
N ASP A 494 -25.39 16.57 -15.69
CA ASP A 494 -26.44 16.20 -16.64
C ASP A 494 -27.84 16.14 -15.97
N VAL A 495 -27.93 16.54 -14.69
CA VAL A 495 -29.15 16.51 -13.88
C VAL A 495 -29.43 17.88 -13.27
N THR A 496 -30.72 18.20 -13.07
CA THR A 496 -31.12 19.41 -12.34
C THR A 496 -30.89 19.25 -10.83
N GLY A 497 -30.81 20.36 -10.09
CA GLY A 497 -30.65 20.32 -8.63
C GLY A 497 -31.74 19.51 -7.91
N ALA A 498 -32.98 19.50 -8.42
CA ALA A 498 -34.07 18.68 -7.86
C ALA A 498 -33.86 17.17 -8.08
N GLN A 499 -33.19 16.77 -9.15
CA GLN A 499 -32.83 15.37 -9.43
C GLN A 499 -31.53 14.95 -8.74
N CYS A 500 -30.60 15.90 -8.52
CA CYS A 500 -29.30 15.64 -7.88
C CYS A 500 -29.39 15.59 -6.36
N ASN A 501 -30.22 16.43 -5.73
CA ASN A 501 -30.31 16.55 -4.28
C ASN A 501 -30.92 15.28 -3.65
N ASP A 502 -30.16 14.62 -2.78
CA ASP A 502 -30.64 13.45 -2.02
C ASP A 502 -31.69 13.86 -0.99
N GLN A 503 -32.94 13.48 -1.24
CA GLN A 503 -34.08 13.90 -0.42
C GLN A 503 -34.07 13.23 0.94
N ILE A 504 -34.30 14.01 2.00
CA ILE A 504 -34.18 13.56 3.39
C ILE A 504 -35.56 13.33 4.01
N ARG A 505 -35.75 12.18 4.65
CA ARG A 505 -36.96 11.80 5.37
C ARG A 505 -36.66 11.33 6.78
N SER A 506 -37.70 11.22 7.60
CA SER A 506 -37.64 10.59 8.92
C SER A 506 -38.82 9.66 9.10
N LYS A 507 -38.57 8.47 9.67
CA LYS A 507 -39.59 7.51 10.07
C LYS A 507 -39.20 6.91 11.42
N ASP A 508 -40.13 6.91 12.37
CA ASP A 508 -39.93 6.38 13.73
C ASP A 508 -38.68 6.96 14.45
N GLY A 509 -38.35 8.22 14.16
CA GLY A 509 -37.17 8.93 14.68
C GLY A 509 -35.86 8.62 13.95
N LYS A 510 -35.85 7.70 12.97
CA LYS A 510 -34.68 7.39 12.14
C LYS A 510 -34.71 8.23 10.86
N ILE A 511 -33.64 8.96 10.60
CA ILE A 511 -33.41 9.68 9.35
C ILE A 511 -33.01 8.68 8.27
N TYR A 512 -33.52 8.86 7.06
CA TYR A 512 -33.07 8.15 5.85
C TYR A 512 -33.10 9.08 4.64
N TYR A 513 -32.42 8.68 3.58
CA TYR A 513 -32.36 9.39 2.30
C TYR A 513 -33.08 8.57 1.22
N GLU A 514 -33.75 9.23 0.28
CA GLU A 514 -34.46 8.56 -0.83
C GLU A 514 -33.52 8.13 -1.98
N SER A 515 -32.31 8.72 -2.06
CA SER A 515 -31.26 8.43 -3.03
C SER A 515 -29.86 8.64 -2.41
N ASN A 516 -28.78 8.28 -3.14
CA ASN A 516 -27.38 8.49 -2.72
C ASN A 516 -26.52 9.05 -3.87
N ASN A 517 -27.05 10.05 -4.58
CA ASN A 517 -26.40 10.74 -5.68
C ASN A 517 -25.08 11.41 -5.25
N ALA A 518 -25.03 11.92 -4.02
CA ALA A 518 -23.86 12.56 -3.43
C ALA A 518 -22.80 11.55 -2.92
N GLY A 519 -23.07 10.24 -3.00
CA GLY A 519 -22.10 9.19 -2.66
C GLY A 519 -21.61 9.27 -1.21
N GLY A 520 -22.52 9.49 -0.26
CA GLY A 520 -22.25 9.58 1.17
C GLY A 520 -21.62 10.87 1.66
N LEU A 521 -21.38 11.86 0.79
CA LEU A 521 -20.64 13.08 1.12
C LEU A 521 -21.40 14.37 0.73
N ALA A 522 -21.64 15.25 1.69
CA ALA A 522 -22.26 16.56 1.47
C ALA A 522 -21.36 17.68 2.00
N GLY A 523 -21.04 18.66 1.14
CA GLY A 523 -20.22 19.82 1.51
C GLY A 523 -18.75 19.54 1.86
N GLY A 524 -18.32 18.27 1.86
CA GLY A 524 -17.01 17.80 2.31
C GLY A 524 -17.04 16.89 3.56
N ILE A 525 -18.23 16.62 4.11
CA ILE A 525 -18.42 15.75 5.29
C ILE A 525 -19.40 14.60 5.00
N THR A 526 -19.35 13.53 5.79
CA THR A 526 -20.23 12.36 5.62
C THR A 526 -21.67 12.62 6.05
N THR A 527 -22.61 12.13 5.24
CA THR A 527 -24.06 12.14 5.54
C THR A 527 -24.50 10.99 6.45
N GLY A 528 -23.69 9.94 6.55
CA GLY A 528 -24.05 8.68 7.19
C GLY A 528 -24.67 7.64 6.25
N GLN A 529 -24.79 7.97 4.97
CA GLN A 529 -25.01 6.99 3.89
C GLN A 529 -23.67 6.34 3.50
N ASP A 530 -23.73 5.24 2.75
CA ASP A 530 -22.54 4.59 2.22
C ASP A 530 -21.76 5.54 1.30
N ILE A 531 -20.44 5.66 1.53
CA ILE A 531 -19.57 6.44 0.65
C ILE A 531 -19.32 5.63 -0.61
N VAL A 532 -19.59 6.22 -1.78
CA VAL A 532 -19.40 5.57 -3.09
C VAL A 532 -18.43 6.41 -3.90
N CYS A 533 -17.29 5.83 -4.30
CA CYS A 533 -16.35 6.48 -5.21
C CYS A 533 -15.88 5.54 -6.33
N ARG A 534 -15.46 6.12 -7.47
CA ARG A 534 -14.97 5.38 -8.64
C ARG A 534 -13.60 5.89 -9.07
N LEU A 535 -12.74 4.97 -9.52
CA LEU A 535 -11.43 5.29 -10.10
C LEU A 535 -11.41 4.85 -11.56
N THR A 536 -11.25 5.80 -12.47
CA THR A 536 -11.09 5.52 -13.91
C THR A 536 -9.62 5.29 -14.22
N VAL A 537 -9.31 4.14 -14.82
CA VAL A 537 -7.95 3.60 -14.99
C VAL A 537 -7.62 3.51 -16.48
N LYS A 538 -6.51 4.12 -16.91
CA LYS A 538 -6.08 4.06 -18.32
C LYS A 538 -5.51 2.68 -18.71
N PRO A 539 -5.44 2.35 -20.01
CA PRO A 539 -4.71 1.18 -20.51
C PRO A 539 -3.24 1.14 -20.08
N THR A 540 -2.67 -0.07 -20.06
CA THR A 540 -1.27 -0.32 -19.68
C THR A 540 -0.30 0.27 -20.73
N PRO A 541 0.58 1.25 -20.41
CA PRO A 541 1.39 1.94 -21.42
C PRO A 541 2.56 1.13 -22.02
N THR A 542 2.54 -0.19 -21.89
CA THR A 542 3.56 -1.12 -22.39
C THR A 542 2.83 -2.22 -23.14
N ILE A 543 2.90 -2.17 -24.47
CA ILE A 543 2.15 -3.01 -25.42
C ILE A 543 3.09 -3.74 -26.39
N ALA A 544 2.58 -4.72 -27.13
CA ALA A 544 3.30 -5.45 -28.19
C ALA A 544 3.10 -4.85 -29.60
N LYS A 545 2.61 -3.62 -29.70
CA LYS A 545 2.66 -2.81 -30.93
C LYS A 545 3.90 -1.91 -30.88
N PRO A 546 4.64 -1.70 -31.99
CA PRO A 546 5.73 -0.72 -32.04
C PRO A 546 5.23 0.68 -31.69
N GLN A 547 6.06 1.48 -31.02
CA GLN A 547 5.71 2.85 -30.63
C GLN A 547 6.83 3.84 -30.91
N ARG A 548 6.49 5.00 -31.48
CA ARG A 548 7.46 6.11 -31.66
C ARG A 548 7.82 6.72 -30.30
N THR A 549 9.09 7.05 -30.13
CA THR A 549 9.65 7.71 -28.95
C THR A 549 10.89 8.53 -29.35
N ILE A 550 11.75 8.87 -28.39
CA ILE A 550 13.06 9.50 -28.60
C ILE A 550 14.16 8.71 -27.89
N ASP A 551 15.41 8.95 -28.25
CA ASP A 551 16.51 8.74 -27.32
C ASP A 551 16.51 9.90 -26.32
N LYS A 552 16.32 9.63 -25.01
CA LYS A 552 16.21 10.69 -24.00
C LYS A 552 17.52 11.42 -23.68
N VAL A 553 18.65 10.98 -24.24
CA VAL A 553 19.98 11.58 -24.07
C VAL A 553 20.34 12.46 -25.27
N THR A 554 20.23 11.95 -26.50
CA THR A 554 20.52 12.73 -27.72
C THR A 554 19.34 13.58 -28.18
N LYS A 555 18.11 13.23 -27.76
CA LYS A 555 16.82 13.83 -28.17
C LYS A 555 16.44 13.57 -29.64
N GLU A 556 17.11 12.63 -30.29
CA GLU A 556 16.78 12.17 -31.64
C GLU A 556 15.56 11.23 -31.59
N ASN A 557 14.80 11.14 -32.69
CA ASN A 557 13.66 10.21 -32.79
C ASN A 557 14.14 8.76 -32.77
N ALA A 558 13.39 7.88 -32.10
CA ALA A 558 13.69 6.45 -32.01
C ALA A 558 12.39 5.64 -31.93
N ASP A 559 12.42 4.38 -32.37
CA ASP A 559 11.29 3.46 -32.22
C ASP A 559 11.50 2.50 -31.03
N LEU A 560 10.43 2.28 -30.27
CA LEU A 560 10.35 1.31 -29.19
C LEU A 560 9.79 0.00 -29.74
N ALA A 561 10.59 -1.06 -29.61
CA ALA A 561 10.18 -2.42 -29.96
C ALA A 561 9.00 -2.93 -29.11
N ALA A 562 8.22 -3.83 -29.68
CA ALA A 562 7.09 -4.50 -29.03
C ALA A 562 7.51 -5.22 -27.73
N VAL A 563 6.79 -4.97 -26.62
CA VAL A 563 7.09 -5.57 -25.32
C VAL A 563 6.08 -6.67 -24.98
N THR A 564 6.57 -7.91 -24.93
CA THR A 564 5.74 -9.11 -24.68
C THR A 564 5.35 -9.28 -23.20
N ARG A 565 6.27 -9.08 -22.25
CA ARG A 565 6.02 -9.23 -20.79
C ARG A 565 5.28 -8.03 -20.18
N ARG A 566 3.98 -7.91 -20.48
CA ARG A 566 3.09 -6.82 -20.01
C ARG A 566 1.92 -7.31 -19.16
N ASP A 567 1.24 -6.38 -18.48
CA ASP A 567 -0.09 -6.58 -17.88
C ASP A 567 -1.14 -6.15 -18.93
N PRO A 568 -2.00 -7.04 -19.46
CA PRO A 568 -2.98 -6.64 -20.49
C PRO A 568 -3.97 -5.58 -20.03
N THR A 569 -4.32 -5.62 -18.74
CA THR A 569 -5.00 -4.54 -18.04
C THR A 569 -4.52 -4.52 -16.61
N ILE A 570 -4.65 -3.36 -15.96
CA ILE A 570 -4.34 -3.16 -14.54
C ILE A 570 -5.60 -2.99 -13.68
N VAL A 571 -6.78 -2.87 -14.30
CA VAL A 571 -8.08 -2.72 -13.61
C VAL A 571 -8.31 -3.80 -12.52
N PRO A 572 -8.05 -5.10 -12.77
CA PRO A 572 -8.23 -6.16 -11.76
C PRO A 572 -7.26 -6.08 -10.57
N ARG A 573 -6.26 -5.20 -10.64
CA ARG A 573 -5.21 -4.98 -9.64
C ARG A 573 -5.30 -3.62 -8.94
N VAL A 574 -6.15 -2.70 -9.42
CA VAL A 574 -6.32 -1.35 -8.85
C VAL A 574 -7.41 -1.29 -7.76
N TRP A 575 -8.49 -2.06 -7.86
CA TRP A 575 -9.56 -2.04 -6.84
C TRP A 575 -9.10 -2.30 -5.39
N PRO A 576 -8.15 -3.22 -5.06
CA PRO A 576 -7.73 -3.42 -3.66
C PRO A 576 -6.74 -2.34 -3.20
N VAL A 577 -6.09 -1.63 -4.14
CA VAL A 577 -5.27 -0.44 -3.85
C VAL A 577 -6.20 0.74 -3.53
N GLY A 578 -7.31 0.84 -4.25
CA GLY A 578 -8.37 1.81 -3.99
C GLY A 578 -9.05 1.61 -2.63
N GLU A 579 -9.47 0.38 -2.30
CA GLU A 579 -9.97 0.06 -0.95
C GLU A 579 -8.96 0.47 0.13
N ALA A 580 -7.69 0.07 -0.04
CA ALA A 580 -6.62 0.35 0.91
C ALA A 580 -6.40 1.85 1.13
N PHE A 581 -6.39 2.63 0.05
CA PHE A 581 -6.24 4.09 0.10
C PHE A 581 -7.44 4.75 0.79
N LEU A 582 -8.68 4.35 0.44
CA LEU A 582 -9.89 4.87 1.09
C LEU A 582 -9.90 4.51 2.58
N ALA A 583 -9.50 3.30 2.95
CA ALA A 583 -9.41 2.88 4.35
C ALA A 583 -8.42 3.74 5.15
N ILE A 584 -7.24 4.05 4.58
CA ILE A 584 -6.23 4.93 5.21
C ILE A 584 -6.82 6.33 5.46
N LEU A 585 -7.52 6.92 4.47
CA LEU A 585 -8.18 8.21 4.63
C LEU A 585 -9.28 8.18 5.70
N LEU A 586 -10.11 7.13 5.70
CA LEU A 586 -11.22 7.02 6.65
C LEU A 586 -10.74 6.83 8.09
N VAL A 587 -9.65 6.11 8.34
CA VAL A 587 -9.07 6.03 9.71
C VAL A 587 -8.56 7.40 10.18
N ASP A 588 -7.87 8.16 9.32
CA ASP A 588 -7.35 9.49 9.69
C ASP A 588 -8.49 10.45 10.10
N HIS A 589 -9.57 10.49 9.32
CA HIS A 589 -10.74 11.32 9.63
C HIS A 589 -11.61 10.76 10.78
N LEU A 590 -11.65 9.45 10.98
CA LEU A 590 -12.34 8.83 12.12
C LEU A 590 -11.63 9.15 13.44
N MET A 591 -10.29 9.13 13.46
CA MET A 591 -9.49 9.54 14.62
C MET A 591 -9.70 11.02 14.94
N ALA A 592 -9.73 11.90 13.93
CA ALA A 592 -10.05 13.32 14.13
C ALA A 592 -11.46 13.52 14.71
N HIS A 593 -12.48 12.86 14.15
CA HIS A 593 -13.86 12.90 14.62
C HIS A 593 -14.01 12.46 16.08
N PHE A 594 -13.36 11.37 16.48
CA PHE A 594 -13.38 10.91 17.88
C PHE A 594 -12.57 11.81 18.82
N ALA A 595 -11.43 12.36 18.39
CA ALA A 595 -10.67 13.31 19.19
C ALA A 595 -11.50 14.57 19.51
N TYR A 596 -12.17 15.14 18.50
CA TYR A 596 -13.06 16.29 18.66
C TYR A 596 -14.22 15.99 19.62
N ARG A 597 -14.94 14.87 19.41
CA ARG A 597 -16.06 14.46 20.28
C ARG A 597 -15.62 14.13 21.71
N GLY A 598 -14.43 13.57 21.89
CA GLY A 598 -13.86 13.27 23.21
C GLY A 598 -13.54 14.53 24.02
N LEU A 599 -13.16 15.63 23.37
CA LEU A 599 -12.99 16.93 24.01
C LEU A 599 -14.33 17.51 24.48
N TRP A 600 -15.33 17.53 23.61
CA TRP A 600 -16.67 18.06 23.93
C TRP A 600 -17.43 17.25 24.97
N GLY A 601 -17.27 15.92 24.99
CA GLY A 601 -17.83 15.07 26.04
C GLY A 601 -17.34 15.48 27.44
N LYS A 602 -16.03 15.69 27.59
CA LYS A 602 -15.44 16.17 28.85
C LYS A 602 -15.95 17.56 29.23
N LEU A 603 -16.02 18.50 28.28
CA LEU A 603 -16.57 19.85 28.50
C LEU A 603 -18.03 19.82 28.96
N ALA A 604 -18.85 18.95 28.37
CA ALA A 604 -20.27 18.77 28.71
C ALA A 604 -20.51 18.09 30.07
N ASP A 605 -19.50 17.44 30.65
CA ASP A 605 -19.56 16.93 32.02
C ASP A 605 -18.96 17.91 33.04
N THR A 606 -17.91 18.66 32.68
CA THR A 606 -17.38 19.74 33.55
C THR A 606 -18.36 20.90 33.74
N THR A 607 -19.29 21.13 32.81
CA THR A 607 -20.34 22.17 32.93
C THR A 607 -21.58 21.71 33.74
N LYS A 608 -21.50 20.55 34.41
CA LYS A 608 -22.55 20.03 35.33
C LYS A 608 -22.08 19.94 36.80
N ALA A 609 -20.90 20.47 37.12
CA ALA A 609 -20.29 20.45 38.45
C ALA A 609 -20.67 21.70 39.27
#